data_AF-A0A0P5M2B8-F1
#
_entry.id   AF-A0A0P5M2B8-F1
#
_cell.length_a   1.000
_cell.length_b   1.000
_cell.length_c   1.000
_cell.angle_alpha   90.00
_cell.angle_beta   90.00
_cell.angle_gamma   90.00
#
_symmetry.space_group_name_H-M   'P 1'
#
loop_
_entity.id
_entity.type
_entity.pdbx_description
1 polymer ?
#
loop_
_entity_poly.entity_id
_entity_poly.type
_entity_poly.pdbx_seq_one_letter_code
_entity_poly.pdbx_strand_id
1 'polypeptide(L)'
;MAEMENKSICYDILQFQETLRKMRTLDDKIIYTFNTSIPTDSFKGQVNESATCKHLYDELQTNYRSREHSIKQCIDILANEVRSLKQEKDAHPDNFQLLKHLRREQTSLRLLQTELGVEEVIKERTMKSPVSNRIRYGNSSTAGLVYQRSPW
;
A
#
# COMPACT_ATOMS: atom_id res chain seq x y z
N MET A 1 7.08 12.00 8.80
CA MET A 1 7.39 11.19 7.61
C MET A 1 8.46 10.19 8.04
N ALA A 2 8.09 8.94 8.28
CA ALA A 2 9.00 7.95 8.86
C ALA A 2 9.76 7.22 7.74
N GLU A 3 11.07 7.22 7.88
CA GLU A 3 12.08 6.69 6.98
C GLU A 3 11.97 5.16 6.85
N MET A 4 11.78 4.67 5.62
CA MET A 4 12.14 3.30 5.24
C MET A 4 13.53 3.29 4.56
N GLU A 5 14.47 4.07 5.09
CA GLU A 5 15.80 4.23 4.49
C GLU A 5 16.86 3.25 5.06
N ASN A 6 16.46 2.33 5.94
CA ASN A 6 17.37 1.31 6.45
C ASN A 6 17.31 0.05 5.58
N LYS A 7 18.25 -0.10 4.65
CA LYS A 7 18.42 -1.30 3.80
C LYS A 7 18.43 -2.62 4.58
N SER A 8 18.85 -2.61 5.86
CA SER A 8 18.91 -3.81 6.68
C SER A 8 17.53 -4.43 6.94
N ILE A 9 16.45 -3.64 6.90
CA ILE A 9 15.10 -4.10 7.16
C ILE A 9 14.63 -5.13 6.11
N CYS A 10 15.16 -5.07 4.89
CA CYS A 10 14.78 -6.00 3.81
C CYS A 10 15.17 -7.45 4.11
N TYR A 11 16.17 -7.68 4.96
CA TYR A 11 16.63 -9.02 5.36
C TYR A 11 15.87 -9.56 6.59
N ASP A 12 15.13 -8.70 7.29
CA ASP A 12 14.20 -9.07 8.35
C ASP A 12 12.76 -8.90 7.87
N ILE A 13 12.26 -9.94 7.19
CA ILE A 13 10.91 -9.93 6.64
C ILE A 13 9.84 -9.73 7.71
N LEU A 14 10.05 -10.20 8.94
CA LEU A 14 9.08 -10.05 10.03
C LEU A 14 8.98 -8.58 10.46
N GLN A 15 10.14 -7.92 10.64
CA GLN A 15 10.19 -6.50 10.95
C GLN A 15 9.63 -5.65 9.80
N PHE A 16 9.92 -6.01 8.55
CA PHE A 16 9.37 -5.33 7.38
C PHE A 16 7.85 -5.42 7.32
N GLN A 17 7.28 -6.62 7.49
CA GLN A 17 5.82 -6.83 7.48
C GLN A 17 5.12 -6.09 8.62
N GLU A 18 5.70 -6.08 9.82
CA GLU A 18 5.15 -5.32 10.95
C GLU A 18 5.18 -3.81 10.69
N THR A 19 6.22 -3.32 10.01
CA THR A 19 6.31 -1.91 9.59
C THR A 19 5.22 -1.56 8.58
N LEU A 20 5.03 -2.40 7.55
CA LEU A 20 3.93 -2.23 6.58
C LEU A 20 2.56 -2.24 7.27
N ARG A 21 2.35 -3.17 8.20
CA ARG A 21 1.10 -3.26 8.98
C ARG A 21 0.84 -1.96 9.74
N LYS A 22 1.82 -1.44 10.47
CA LYS A 22 1.68 -0.18 11.21
C LYS A 22 1.33 0.99 10.29
N MET A 23 1.99 1.10 9.15
CA MET A 23 1.69 2.14 8.17
C MET A 23 0.27 2.01 7.60
N ARG A 24 -0.19 0.79 7.30
CA ARG A 24 -1.56 0.52 6.83
C ARG A 24 -2.60 0.86 7.90
N THR A 25 -2.34 0.58 9.18
CA THR A 25 -3.21 1.00 10.29
C THR A 25 -3.33 2.53 10.41
N LEU A 26 -2.27 3.27 10.08
CA LEU A 26 -2.34 4.74 10.03
C LEU A 26 -3.25 5.20 8.89
N ASP A 27 -3.13 4.59 7.71
CA ASP A 27 -4.02 4.88 6.58
C ASP A 27 -5.49 4.53 6.91
N ASP A 28 -5.77 3.44 7.62
CA ASP A 28 -7.14 3.10 8.06
C ASP A 28 -7.73 4.20 8.96
N LYS A 29 -6.92 4.82 9.83
CA LYS A 29 -7.34 5.97 10.64
C LYS A 29 -7.58 7.22 9.79
N ILE A 30 -6.76 7.45 8.77
CA ILE A 30 -6.95 8.55 7.82
C ILE A 30 -8.26 8.33 7.05
N ILE A 31 -8.51 7.13 6.55
CA ILE A 31 -9.74 6.75 5.84
C ILE A 31 -10.97 6.86 6.76
N TYR A 32 -10.88 6.41 8.01
CA TYR A 32 -11.95 6.54 8.98
C TYR A 32 -12.27 8.02 9.26
N THR A 33 -11.24 8.82 9.54
CA THR A 33 -11.38 10.28 9.75
C THR A 33 -11.98 10.92 8.51
N PHE A 34 -11.55 10.52 7.32
CA PHE A 34 -12.10 10.99 6.06
C PHE A 34 -13.60 10.69 5.95
N ASN A 35 -14.00 9.44 6.15
CA ASN A 35 -15.39 9.01 6.01
C ASN A 35 -16.32 9.66 7.04
N THR A 36 -15.79 10.04 8.21
CA THR A 36 -16.55 10.66 9.31
C THR A 36 -16.48 12.18 9.33
N SER A 37 -15.48 12.79 8.68
CA SER A 37 -15.29 14.25 8.63
C SER A 37 -16.04 14.93 7.49
N ILE A 38 -16.54 14.19 6.50
CA ILE A 38 -17.51 14.73 5.54
C ILE A 38 -18.86 14.83 6.25
N PRO A 39 -19.35 16.04 6.54
CA PRO A 39 -20.64 16.17 7.18
C PRO A 39 -21.74 15.66 6.23
N THR A 40 -22.76 15.02 6.80
CA THR A 40 -24.02 14.76 6.08
C THR A 40 -24.59 16.09 5.56
N ASP A 41 -25.44 16.03 4.52
CA ASP A 41 -25.95 17.21 3.80
C ASP A 41 -26.49 18.35 4.69
N SER A 42 -26.85 18.06 5.94
CA SER A 42 -27.29 18.97 6.99
C SER A 42 -26.25 19.99 7.48
N PHE A 43 -24.96 19.86 7.15
CA PHE A 43 -23.87 20.69 7.70
C PHE A 43 -23.05 21.44 6.62
N LYS A 44 -23.56 21.52 5.38
CA LYS A 44 -22.93 22.28 4.28
C LYS A 44 -22.71 23.75 4.69
N GLY A 45 -21.45 24.15 4.80
CA GLY A 45 -21.05 25.56 4.93
C GLY A 45 -20.14 25.93 6.09
N GLN A 46 -19.79 25.00 7.00
CA GLN A 46 -18.97 25.31 8.18
C GLN A 46 -17.49 24.86 8.08
N VAL A 47 -17.14 24.02 7.11
CA VAL A 47 -15.76 23.56 6.88
C VAL A 47 -15.44 23.68 5.39
N ASN A 48 -14.21 24.06 5.03
CA ASN A 48 -13.71 23.99 3.65
C ASN A 48 -13.49 22.51 3.27
N GLU A 49 -14.59 21.76 3.20
CA GLU A 49 -14.65 20.30 3.02
C GLU A 49 -13.78 19.83 1.85
N SER A 50 -13.77 20.59 0.75
CA SER A 50 -12.97 20.27 -0.43
C SER A 50 -11.46 20.33 -0.21
N ALA A 51 -10.96 21.25 0.62
CA ALA A 51 -9.52 21.42 0.85
C ALA A 51 -8.98 20.34 1.80
N THR A 52 -9.70 20.06 2.88
CA THR A 52 -9.36 18.99 3.84
C THR A 52 -9.42 17.62 3.17
N CYS A 53 -10.46 17.35 2.37
CA CYS A 53 -10.57 16.10 1.64
C CYS A 53 -9.40 15.91 0.66
N LYS A 54 -9.07 16.96 -0.10
CA LYS A 54 -7.94 16.90 -1.04
C LYS A 54 -6.62 16.61 -0.32
N HIS A 55 -6.35 17.29 0.79
CA HIS A 55 -5.14 17.05 1.60
C HIS A 55 -5.03 15.60 2.07
N LEU A 56 -6.09 15.05 2.66
CA LEU A 56 -6.09 13.66 3.15
C LEU A 56 -5.92 12.64 2.01
N TYR A 57 -6.48 12.92 0.83
CA TYR A 57 -6.29 12.08 -0.36
C TYR A 57 -4.84 12.11 -0.87
N ASP A 58 -4.24 13.29 -0.94
CA ASP A 58 -2.84 13.45 -1.36
C ASP A 58 -1.88 12.77 -0.36
N GLU A 59 -2.19 12.84 0.93
CA GLU A 59 -1.46 12.12 2.00
C GLU A 59 -1.54 10.59 1.81
N LEU A 60 -2.75 10.04 1.62
CA LEU A 60 -2.92 8.62 1.30
C LEU A 60 -2.14 8.22 0.05
N GLN A 61 -2.24 9.01 -1.02
CA GLN A 61 -1.55 8.73 -2.28
C GLN A 61 -0.02 8.72 -2.11
N THR A 62 0.51 9.60 -1.27
CA THR A 62 1.93 9.67 -0.92
C THR A 62 2.36 8.47 -0.09
N ASN A 63 1.56 8.08 0.91
CA ASN A 63 1.82 6.90 1.74
C ASN A 63 1.85 5.61 0.90
N TYR A 64 0.90 5.44 -0.04
CA TYR A 64 0.90 4.33 -1.01
C TYR A 64 2.19 4.28 -1.82
N ARG A 65 2.60 5.41 -2.41
CA ARG A 65 3.82 5.48 -3.23
C ARG A 65 5.07 5.15 -2.42
N SER A 66 5.13 5.65 -1.18
CA SER A 66 6.24 5.38 -0.27
C SER A 66 6.36 3.88 0.03
N ARG A 67 5.27 3.21 0.44
CA ARG A 67 5.29 1.77 0.71
C ARG A 67 5.58 0.94 -0.54
N GLU A 68 4.94 1.27 -1.66
CA GLU A 68 5.16 0.60 -2.94
C GLU A 68 6.64 0.66 -3.35
N HIS A 69 7.26 1.84 -3.20
CA HIS A 69 8.68 2.03 -3.46
C HIS A 69 9.55 1.15 -2.55
N SER A 70 9.31 1.17 -1.25
CA SER A 70 10.12 0.39 -0.30
C SER A 70 9.98 -1.12 -0.50
N ILE A 71 8.77 -1.61 -0.84
CA ILE A 71 8.56 -3.03 -1.19
C ILE A 71 9.38 -3.39 -2.43
N LYS A 72 9.31 -2.57 -3.49
CA LYS A 72 10.08 -2.80 -4.73
C LYS A 72 11.59 -2.77 -4.47
N GLN A 73 12.07 -1.83 -3.68
CA GLN A 73 13.48 -1.77 -3.29
C GLN A 73 13.93 -3.04 -2.56
N CYS A 74 13.16 -3.55 -1.59
CA CYS A 74 13.51 -4.79 -0.91
C CYS A 74 13.45 -6.01 -1.83
N ILE A 75 12.51 -6.05 -2.79
CA ILE A 75 12.46 -7.08 -3.83
C ILE A 75 13.74 -7.06 -4.65
N ASP A 76 14.20 -5.90 -5.10
CA ASP A 76 15.42 -5.77 -5.91
C ASP A 76 16.66 -6.21 -5.13
N ILE A 77 16.76 -5.84 -3.84
CA ILE A 77 17.85 -6.23 -2.96
C ILE A 77 17.91 -7.75 -2.80
N LEU A 78 16.79 -8.38 -2.42
CA LEU A 78 16.76 -9.83 -2.21
C LEU A 78 16.85 -10.61 -3.53
N ALA A 79 16.36 -10.07 -4.64
CA ALA A 79 16.51 -10.70 -5.95
C ALA A 79 17.98 -10.76 -6.39
N ASN A 80 18.74 -9.71 -6.11
CA ASN A 80 20.18 -9.70 -6.36
C ASN A 80 20.93 -10.67 -5.43
N GLU A 81 20.56 -10.71 -4.15
CA GLU A 81 21.13 -11.67 -3.18
C GLU A 81 20.88 -13.12 -3.61
N VAL A 82 19.64 -13.47 -3.93
CA VAL A 82 19.26 -14.81 -4.43
C VAL A 82 20.03 -15.15 -5.71
N ARG A 83 20.31 -14.18 -6.58
CA ARG A 83 21.12 -14.39 -7.79
C ARG A 83 22.57 -14.73 -7.43
N SER A 84 23.19 -14.01 -6.50
CA SER A 84 24.55 -14.29 -6.01
C SER A 84 24.63 -15.68 -5.38
N LEU A 85 23.71 -15.98 -4.45
CA LEU A 85 23.68 -17.26 -3.74
C LEU A 85 23.46 -18.46 -4.68
N LYS A 86 22.73 -18.28 -5.79
CA LYS A 86 22.60 -19.32 -6.83
C LYS A 86 23.94 -19.59 -7.52
N GLN A 87 24.66 -18.54 -7.91
CA GLN A 87 25.97 -18.67 -8.56
C GLN A 87 26.98 -19.37 -7.64
N GLU A 88 27.01 -18.99 -6.36
CA GLU A 88 27.86 -19.65 -5.36
C GLU A 88 27.47 -21.12 -5.14
N LYS A 89 26.16 -21.42 -5.14
CA LYS A 89 25.65 -22.80 -4.96
C LYS A 89 26.01 -23.69 -6.13
N ASP A 90 26.09 -23.14 -7.33
CA ASP A 90 26.52 -23.87 -8.53
C ASP A 90 28.03 -24.16 -8.48
N ALA A 91 28.83 -23.25 -7.89
CA ALA A 91 30.26 -23.48 -7.65
C ALA A 91 30.53 -24.46 -6.49
N HIS A 92 29.65 -24.51 -5.48
CA HIS A 92 29.80 -25.34 -4.27
C HIS A 92 28.52 -26.16 -3.97
N PRO A 93 28.22 -27.21 -4.77
CA PRO A 93 26.94 -27.92 -4.72
C PRO A 93 26.66 -28.62 -3.39
N ASP A 94 27.70 -29.04 -2.67
CA ASP A 94 27.57 -29.80 -1.41
C ASP A 94 27.54 -28.90 -0.16
N ASN A 95 27.63 -27.58 -0.31
CA ASN A 95 27.56 -26.65 0.82
C ASN A 95 26.11 -26.52 1.32
N PHE A 96 25.77 -27.32 2.32
CA PHE A 96 24.44 -27.33 2.94
C PHE A 96 24.05 -25.97 3.56
N GLN A 97 25.00 -25.22 4.13
CA GLN A 97 24.71 -23.91 4.71
C GLN A 97 24.29 -22.90 3.63
N LEU A 98 24.95 -22.94 2.48
CA LEU A 98 24.61 -22.11 1.33
C LEU A 98 23.23 -22.46 0.78
N LEU A 99 22.88 -23.75 0.70
CA LEU A 99 21.54 -24.19 0.30
C LEU A 99 20.45 -23.69 1.28
N LYS A 100 20.72 -23.76 2.60
CA LYS A 100 19.80 -23.26 3.63
C LYS A 100 19.62 -21.75 3.52
N HIS A 101 20.71 -21.00 3.33
CA HIS A 101 20.67 -19.56 3.14
C HIS A 101 19.87 -19.18 1.89
N LEU A 102 20.16 -19.82 0.74
CA LEU A 102 19.44 -19.59 -0.50
C LEU A 102 17.93 -19.83 -0.36
N ARG A 103 17.51 -20.91 0.30
CA ARG A 103 16.08 -21.20 0.55
C ARG A 103 15.41 -20.15 1.42
N ARG A 104 16.11 -19.62 2.42
CA ARG A 104 15.61 -18.53 3.26
C ARG A 104 15.35 -17.28 2.42
N GLU A 105 16.35 -16.82 1.67
CA GLU A 105 16.23 -15.60 0.87
C GLU A 105 15.20 -15.73 -0.26
N GLN A 106 15.08 -16.91 -0.87
CA GLN A 106 14.00 -17.20 -1.83
C GLN A 106 12.60 -17.11 -1.20
N THR A 107 12.45 -17.58 0.04
CA THR A 107 11.17 -17.49 0.76
C THR A 107 10.85 -16.04 1.10
N SER A 108 11.82 -15.29 1.62
CA SER A 108 11.68 -13.86 1.89
C SER A 108 11.30 -13.07 0.63
N LEU A 109 11.95 -13.33 -0.51
CA LEU A 109 11.64 -12.70 -1.79
C LEU A 109 10.18 -12.96 -2.23
N ARG A 110 9.70 -14.20 -2.09
CA ARG A 110 8.30 -14.54 -2.43
C ARG A 110 7.30 -13.82 -1.53
N LEU A 111 7.63 -13.67 -0.23
CA LEU A 111 6.79 -12.94 0.71
C LEU A 111 6.71 -11.45 0.33
N LEU A 112 7.83 -10.82 -0.02
CA LEU A 112 7.83 -9.42 -0.49
C LEU A 112 7.02 -9.24 -1.79
N GLN A 113 7.12 -10.17 -2.73
CA GLN A 113 6.30 -10.16 -3.95
C GLN A 113 4.80 -10.26 -3.63
N THR A 114 4.45 -11.05 -2.62
CA THR A 114 3.07 -11.13 -2.11
C THR A 114 2.64 -9.81 -1.50
N GLU A 115 3.49 -9.18 -0.67
CA GLU A 115 3.22 -7.87 -0.09
C GLU A 115 3.00 -6.78 -1.13
N LEU A 116 3.71 -6.84 -2.27
CA LEU A 116 3.48 -5.93 -3.39
C LEU A 116 2.07 -6.07 -3.95
N GLY A 117 1.61 -7.31 -4.19
CA GLY A 117 0.25 -7.57 -4.64
C GLY A 117 -0.81 -7.14 -3.61
N VAL A 118 -0.54 -7.33 -2.31
CA VAL A 118 -1.41 -6.84 -1.23
C VAL A 118 -1.48 -5.31 -1.28
N GLU A 119 -0.36 -4.62 -1.46
CA GLU A 119 -0.32 -3.16 -1.54
C GLU A 119 -1.12 -2.62 -2.75
N GLU A 120 -1.04 -3.30 -3.90
CA GLU A 120 -1.83 -2.97 -5.10
C GLU A 120 -3.34 -3.09 -4.83
N VAL A 121 -3.77 -4.18 -4.18
CA VAL A 121 -5.19 -4.39 -3.83
C VAL A 121 -5.68 -3.34 -2.83
N ILE A 122 -4.87 -2.99 -1.83
CA ILE A 122 -5.23 -1.95 -0.85
C ILE A 122 -5.38 -0.61 -1.56
N LYS A 123 -4.42 -0.22 -2.40
CA LYS A 123 -4.48 1.00 -3.20
C LYS A 123 -5.74 1.03 -4.08
N GLU A 124 -6.06 -0.05 -4.78
CA GLU A 124 -7.25 -0.12 -5.62
C GLU A 124 -8.54 0.10 -4.82
N ARG A 125 -8.68 -0.58 -3.67
CA ARG A 125 -9.87 -0.46 -2.81
C ARG A 125 -10.05 0.96 -2.27
N THR A 126 -8.99 1.57 -1.77
CA THR A 126 -9.03 2.93 -1.20
C THR A 126 -9.30 3.97 -2.29
N MET A 127 -8.68 3.81 -3.46
CA MET A 127 -8.82 4.75 -4.57
C MET A 127 -10.19 4.67 -5.28
N LYS A 128 -10.87 3.53 -5.21
CA LYS A 128 -12.23 3.34 -5.73
C LYS A 128 -13.34 3.64 -4.71
N SER A 129 -12.98 4.01 -3.48
CA SER A 129 -13.96 4.37 -2.44
C SER A 129 -14.89 5.50 -2.92
N PRO A 130 -16.19 5.48 -2.56
CA PRO A 130 -17.15 6.56 -2.91
C PRO A 130 -16.65 7.96 -2.56
N VAL A 131 -15.86 8.02 -1.49
CA VAL A 131 -15.16 9.19 -0.98
C VAL A 131 -14.08 9.70 -1.95
N SER A 132 -13.23 8.81 -2.48
CA SER A 132 -12.22 9.13 -3.49
C SER A 132 -12.87 9.60 -4.80
N ASN A 133 -14.02 9.02 -5.16
CA ASN A 133 -14.82 9.49 -6.29
C ASN A 133 -15.40 10.89 -6.05
N ARG A 134 -15.85 11.22 -4.84
CA ARG A 134 -16.37 12.56 -4.51
C ARG A 134 -15.29 13.64 -4.65
N ILE A 135 -14.04 13.33 -4.33
CA ILE A 135 -12.89 14.23 -4.51
C ILE A 135 -12.52 14.37 -5.99
N ARG A 136 -12.44 13.26 -6.73
CA ARG A 136 -12.04 13.27 -8.15
C ARG A 136 -13.08 13.89 -9.07
N TYR A 137 -14.34 13.59 -8.85
CA TYR A 137 -15.45 14.01 -9.72
C TYR A 137 -16.22 15.21 -9.18
N GLY A 138 -15.77 15.79 -8.06
CA GLY A 138 -16.17 17.10 -7.51
C GLY A 138 -17.67 17.37 -7.55
N ASN A 139 -18.39 17.09 -6.45
CA ASN A 139 -19.78 17.54 -6.22
C ASN A 139 -20.70 17.51 -7.47
N SER A 140 -20.56 16.53 -8.35
CA SER A 140 -21.56 16.30 -9.38
C SER A 140 -22.79 15.71 -8.70
N SER A 141 -23.73 16.58 -8.34
CA SER A 141 -25.11 16.25 -7.92
C SER A 141 -25.92 15.55 -9.03
N THR A 142 -25.26 14.86 -9.97
CA THR A 142 -25.90 14.12 -11.07
C THR A 142 -25.84 12.61 -10.88
N ALA A 143 -25.20 12.10 -9.82
CA ALA A 143 -25.28 10.67 -9.46
C ALA A 143 -26.66 10.26 -8.86
N GLY A 144 -27.64 11.16 -8.85
CA GLY A 144 -29.02 10.92 -8.42
C GLY A 144 -30.02 10.59 -9.55
N LEU A 145 -29.60 10.49 -10.82
CA LEU A 145 -30.52 10.33 -11.96
C LEU A 145 -30.28 9.09 -12.84
N VAL A 146 -29.71 8.01 -12.30
CA VAL A 146 -29.74 6.70 -12.99
C VAL A 146 -30.11 5.56 -12.03
N TYR A 147 -31.17 5.74 -11.26
CA TYR A 147 -31.91 4.60 -10.68
C TYR A 147 -33.39 4.93 -10.49
N GLN A 148 -34.02 5.46 -11.53
CA GLN A 148 -35.46 5.36 -11.72
C GLN A 148 -35.71 4.46 -12.93
N ARG A 149 -35.63 3.14 -12.71
CA ARG A 149 -36.46 2.22 -13.48
C ARG A 149 -37.87 2.31 -12.89
N SER A 150 -38.69 3.16 -13.48
CA SER A 150 -40.14 3.11 -13.29
C SER A 150 -40.74 1.89 -14.02
N PRO A 151 -41.88 1.39 -13.54
CA PRO A 151 -42.44 0.09 -13.93
C PRO A 151 -43.30 0.22 -15.18
N TRP A 152 -43.03 -0.63 -16.18
CA TRP A 152 -43.97 -1.21 -17.13
C TRP A 152 -43.41 -2.57 -17.55
#